data_AF-A0A656K3P7-F1
#
_entry.id   AF-A0A656K3P7-F1
#
_cell.length_a   1.000
_cell.length_b   1.000
_cell.length_c   1.000
_cell.angle_alpha   90.00
_cell.angle_beta   90.00
_cell.angle_gamma   90.00
#
_symmetry.space_group_name_H-M   'P 1'
#
loop_
_entity.id
_entity.type
_entity.pdbx_description
1 polymer ?
#
loop_
_entity_poly.entity_id
_entity_poly.type
_entity_poly.pdbx_seq_one_letter_code
_entity_poly.pdbx_strand_id
1 'polypeptide(L)'
;PATALTRMGLRNVRQVLALPRDTLARRFPASVLQHLDTLIGERPVALECYTPPDFFDVRIELNFDVESHQALLFPLKRLIADLALFLAGRDSGVQRFALHLEH
;
A
#
# COMPACT_ATOMS: atom_id res chain seq x y z
N PRO A 1 19.65 3.14 -12.97
CA PRO A 1 19.16 4.18 -13.91
C PRO A 1 19.40 5.61 -13.38
N ALA A 2 18.98 5.92 -12.15
CA ALA A 2 19.17 7.24 -11.53
C ALA A 2 20.64 7.70 -11.50
N THR A 3 21.56 6.81 -11.09
CA THR A 3 23.01 7.11 -11.02
C THR A 3 23.62 7.46 -12.38
N ALA A 4 23.13 6.87 -13.48
CA ALA A 4 23.62 7.17 -14.83
C ALA A 4 23.13 8.54 -15.33
N LEU A 5 21.89 8.92 -15.01
CA LEU A 5 21.35 10.27 -15.28
C LEU A 5 22.16 11.33 -14.52
N THR A 6 22.46 11.09 -13.24
CA THR A 6 23.29 12.00 -12.43
C THR A 6 24.71 12.16 -13.00
N ARG A 7 25.32 11.07 -13.49
CA ARG A 7 26.63 11.12 -14.18
C ARG A 7 26.59 11.87 -15.51
N MET A 8 25.43 11.96 -16.15
CA MET A 8 25.20 12.78 -17.35
C MET A 8 24.86 14.25 -17.01
N GLY A 9 24.87 14.63 -15.74
CA GLY A 9 24.53 15.99 -15.28
C GLY A 9 23.02 16.25 -15.14
N LEU A 10 22.18 15.23 -15.37
CA LEU A 10 20.73 15.32 -15.25
C LEU A 10 20.34 15.06 -13.79
N ARG A 11 19.94 16.12 -13.09
CA ARG A 11 19.60 16.09 -11.65
C ARG A 11 18.12 16.29 -11.37
N ASN A 12 17.35 16.74 -12.35
CA ASN A 12 15.90 16.92 -12.21
C ASN A 12 15.16 16.38 -13.45
N VAL A 13 13.88 16.05 -13.26
CA VAL A 13 13.02 15.46 -14.30
C VAL A 13 12.88 16.41 -15.51
N ARG A 14 12.83 17.72 -15.29
CA ARG A 14 12.73 18.72 -16.37
C ARG A 14 13.91 18.63 -17.35
N GLN A 15 15.13 18.46 -16.85
CA GLN A 15 16.32 18.26 -17.68
C GLN A 15 16.25 16.97 -18.51
N VAL A 16 15.68 15.90 -17.94
CA VAL A 16 15.49 14.64 -18.65
C VAL A 16 14.43 14.79 -19.75
N LEU A 17 13.31 15.47 -19.46
CA LEU A 17 12.22 15.71 -20.42
C LEU A 17 12.61 16.67 -21.55
N ALA A 18 13.60 17.54 -21.35
CA ALA A 18 14.12 18.44 -22.38
C ALA A 18 15.01 17.72 -23.42
N LEU A 19 15.42 16.47 -23.17
CA LEU A 19 16.22 15.70 -24.12
C LEU A 19 15.36 15.08 -25.23
N PRO A 20 15.86 15.00 -26.48
CA PRO A 20 15.18 14.27 -27.53
C PRO A 20 14.96 12.79 -27.13
N ARG A 21 13.75 12.28 -27.37
CA ARG A 21 13.36 10.90 -27.00
C ARG A 21 14.29 9.85 -27.61
N ASP A 22 14.72 10.04 -28.85
CA ASP A 22 15.67 9.15 -29.52
C ASP A 22 17.03 9.05 -28.80
N THR A 23 17.49 10.15 -28.21
CA THR A 23 18.75 10.19 -27.44
C THR A 23 18.61 9.40 -26.15
N LEU A 24 17.45 9.47 -25.49
CA LEU A 24 17.15 8.68 -24.30
C LEU A 24 17.04 7.19 -24.64
N ALA A 25 16.33 6.84 -25.72
CA ALA A 25 16.13 5.46 -26.16
C ALA A 25 17.44 4.74 -26.52
N ARG A 26 18.44 5.46 -27.04
CA ARG A 26 19.76 4.91 -27.36
C ARG A 26 20.64 4.66 -26.13
N ARG A 27 20.41 5.37 -25.02
CA ARG A 27 21.28 5.35 -23.82
C ARG A 27 20.67 4.63 -22.63
N PHE A 28 19.35 4.46 -22.61
CA PHE A 28 18.62 3.85 -21.52
C PHE A 28 17.73 2.72 -22.02
N PRO A 29 17.49 1.68 -21.20
CA PRO A 29 16.49 0.67 -21.51
C PRO A 29 15.12 1.28 -21.73
N ALA A 30 14.30 0.64 -22.58
CA ALA A 30 12.94 1.09 -22.87
C ALA A 30 12.05 1.27 -21.62
N SER A 31 12.32 0.51 -20.54
CA SER A 31 11.60 0.65 -19.26
C SER A 31 11.76 2.04 -18.63
N VAL A 32 12.89 2.72 -18.86
CA VAL A 32 13.10 4.09 -18.37
C VAL A 32 12.21 5.09 -19.12
N LEU A 33 12.09 4.94 -20.45
CA LEU A 33 11.20 5.79 -21.24
C LEU A 33 9.74 5.55 -20.87
N GLN A 34 9.34 4.28 -20.73
CA GLN A 34 8.00 3.92 -20.28
C GLN A 34 7.66 4.52 -18.92
N HIS A 35 8.61 4.49 -17.98
CA HIS A 35 8.42 5.11 -16.67
C HIS A 35 8.28 6.63 -16.75
N LEU A 36 9.05 7.29 -17.62
CA LEU A 36 8.89 8.72 -17.87
C LEU A 36 7.52 9.04 -18.47
N ASP A 37 7.04 8.26 -19.44
CA ASP A 37 5.73 8.43 -20.07
C ASP A 37 4.59 8.24 -19.08
N THR A 38 4.73 7.27 -18.16
CA THR A 38 3.83 7.07 -17.02
C THR A 38 3.82 8.30 -16.09
N LEU A 39 4.98 8.86 -15.74
CA LEU A 39 5.08 9.99 -14.82
C LEU A 39 4.43 11.28 -15.36
N ILE A 40 4.47 11.48 -16.68
CA ILE A 40 3.89 12.67 -17.33
C ILE A 40 2.44 12.43 -17.83
N GLY A 41 1.89 11.23 -17.64
CA GLY A 41 0.52 10.90 -18.05
C GLY A 41 0.33 10.60 -19.54
N GLU A 42 1.41 10.51 -20.32
CA GLU A 42 1.36 10.14 -21.76
C GLU A 42 1.04 8.66 -21.96
N ARG A 43 1.27 7.84 -20.93
CA ARG A 43 0.81 6.45 -20.90
C ARG A 43 -0.33 6.32 -19.90
N PRO A 44 -1.52 5.83 -20.30
CA PRO A 44 -2.56 5.49 -19.35
C PRO A 44 -2.01 4.40 -18.42
N VAL A 45 -1.81 4.77 -17.16
CA VAL A 45 -1.49 3.82 -16.09
C VAL A 45 -2.82 3.22 -15.68
N ALA A 46 -3.04 1.95 -16.01
CA ALA A 46 -4.07 1.17 -15.33
C ALA A 46 -3.61 1.04 -13.86
N LEU A 47 -4.07 1.97 -13.02
CA LEU A 47 -3.95 1.78 -11.59
C LEU A 47 -4.77 0.54 -11.27
N GLU A 48 -4.14 -0.45 -10.67
CA GLU A 48 -4.87 -1.58 -10.13
C GLU A 48 -5.89 -1.04 -9.13
N CYS A 49 -7.13 -1.49 -9.26
CA CYS A 49 -8.13 -1.19 -8.25
C CYS A 49 -7.62 -1.69 -6.90
N TYR A 50 -7.71 -0.84 -5.87
CA TYR A 50 -7.42 -1.27 -4.51
C TYR A 50 -8.25 -2.51 -4.19
N THR A 51 -7.56 -3.59 -3.86
CA THR A 51 -8.15 -4.87 -3.46
C THR A 51 -7.95 -5.00 -1.95
N PRO A 52 -9.01 -4.90 -1.14
CA PRO A 52 -8.85 -5.00 0.30
C PRO A 52 -8.42 -6.44 0.69
N PRO A 53 -7.66 -6.65 1.78
CA PRO A 53 -7.09 -7.96 2.14
C PRO A 53 -8.14 -9.03 2.46
N ASP A 54 -8.10 -10.20 1.81
CA ASP A 54 -9.20 -11.20 1.83
C ASP A 54 -9.66 -11.70 3.21
N PHE A 55 -8.83 -11.57 4.24
CA PHE A 55 -9.11 -12.03 5.60
C PHE A 55 -8.90 -10.92 6.63
N PHE A 56 -9.67 -11.00 7.72
CA PHE A 56 -9.51 -10.14 8.88
C PHE A 56 -8.80 -10.93 9.99
N ASP A 57 -7.60 -10.48 10.36
CA ASP A 57 -6.81 -11.04 11.46
C ASP A 57 -6.14 -9.88 12.22
N VAL A 58 -6.56 -9.65 13.47
CA VAL A 58 -6.09 -8.54 14.30
C VAL A 58 -5.85 -9.06 15.71
N ARG A 59 -4.69 -8.74 16.26
CA ARG A 59 -4.25 -9.10 17.61
C ARG A 59 -4.04 -7.83 18.46
N ILE A 60 -4.44 -7.89 19.72
CA ILE A 60 -4.11 -6.87 20.72
C ILE A 60 -3.28 -7.54 21.82
N GLU A 61 -2.10 -6.99 22.09
CA GLU A 61 -1.30 -7.37 23.25
C GLU A 61 -1.79 -6.60 24.47
N LEU A 62 -2.03 -7.33 25.56
CA LEU A 62 -2.47 -6.78 26.83
C LEU A 62 -1.21 -6.56 27.68
N ASN A 63 -0.77 -5.30 27.80
CA ASN A 63 0.48 -4.94 28.50
C ASN A 63 0.36 -5.00 30.04
N PHE A 64 -0.67 -5.65 30.57
CA PHE A 64 -0.97 -5.74 31.99
C PHE A 64 -1.59 -7.09 32.28
N ASP A 65 -1.34 -7.63 33.49
CA ASP A 65 -2.00 -8.86 33.94
C ASP A 65 -3.51 -8.63 33.96
N VAL A 66 -4.22 -9.38 33.13
CA VAL A 66 -5.68 -9.34 33.09
C VAL A 66 -6.23 -10.29 34.15
N GLU A 67 -6.36 -9.76 35.36
CA GLU A 67 -6.91 -10.50 36.49
C GLU A 67 -8.45 -10.58 36.45
N SER A 68 -9.10 -9.90 35.49
CA SER A 68 -10.57 -9.84 35.40
C SER A 68 -11.09 -9.65 33.97
N HIS A 69 -12.22 -10.30 33.69
CA HIS A 69 -12.99 -10.17 32.44
C HIS A 69 -13.33 -8.72 32.07
N GLN A 70 -13.43 -7.80 33.03
CA GLN A 70 -13.74 -6.39 32.76
C GLN A 70 -12.65 -5.71 31.93
N ALA A 71 -11.38 -6.08 32.13
CA ALA A 71 -10.26 -5.50 31.39
C ALA A 71 -10.29 -5.86 29.90
N LEU A 72 -10.97 -6.97 29.54
CA LEU A 72 -11.15 -7.40 28.16
C LEU A 72 -12.24 -6.62 27.41
N LEU A 73 -13.15 -5.94 28.13
CA LEU A 73 -14.29 -5.26 27.50
C LEU A 73 -13.85 -4.18 26.52
N PHE A 74 -12.81 -3.40 26.86
CA PHE A 74 -12.31 -2.36 25.99
C PHE A 74 -11.59 -2.93 24.73
N PRO A 75 -10.62 -3.85 24.86
CA PRO A 75 -10.00 -4.54 23.72
C PRO A 75 -11.02 -5.24 22.81
N LEU A 76 -11.99 -5.95 23.38
CA LEU A 76 -13.01 -6.67 22.61
C LEU A 76 -13.91 -5.71 21.83
N LYS A 77 -14.37 -4.61 22.44
CA LYS A 77 -15.15 -3.59 21.73
C LYS A 77 -14.37 -3.02 20.55
N ARG A 78 -13.07 -2.79 20.71
CA ARG A 78 -12.20 -2.31 19.64
C ARG A 78 -12.09 -3.34 18.51
N LEU A 79 -11.75 -4.60 18.82
CA LEU A 79 -11.63 -5.66 17.82
C LEU A 79 -12.93 -5.87 17.03
N ILE A 80 -14.08 -5.81 17.70
CA ILE A 80 -15.40 -5.93 17.06
C ILE A 80 -15.68 -4.73 16.15
N ALA A 81 -15.31 -3.52 16.56
CA ALA A 81 -15.46 -2.33 15.72
C ALA A 81 -14.56 -2.38 14.48
N ASP A 82 -13.32 -2.85 14.62
CA ASP A 82 -12.39 -3.04 13.51
C ASP A 82 -12.93 -4.09 12.51
N LEU A 83 -13.50 -5.20 13.01
CA LEU A 83 -14.18 -6.20 12.18
C LEU A 83 -15.37 -5.61 11.43
N ALA A 84 -16.21 -4.81 12.09
CA ALA A 84 -17.36 -4.18 11.47
C ALA A 84 -16.95 -3.22 10.34
N LEU A 85 -15.90 -2.42 10.55
CA LEU A 85 -15.36 -1.51 9.55
C LEU A 85 -14.80 -2.28 8.33
N PHE A 86 -14.08 -3.36 8.59
CA PHE A 86 -13.54 -4.24 7.53
C PHE A 86 -14.65 -4.84 6.65
N LEU A 87 -15.77 -5.26 7.26
CA LEU A 87 -16.91 -5.85 6.57
C LEU A 87 -17.74 -4.80 5.82
N ALA A 88 -17.91 -3.62 6.41
CA ALA A 88 -18.60 -2.49 5.79
C ALA A 88 -17.88 -2.00 4.52
N GLY A 89 -16.54 -1.95 4.54
CA GLY A 89 -15.74 -1.61 3.36
C GLY A 89 -15.89 -2.59 2.18
N ARG A 90 -16.48 -3.77 2.43
CA ARG A 90 -16.76 -4.81 1.44
C ARG A 90 -18.23 -4.96 1.10
N ASP A 91 -19.11 -4.15 1.70
CA ASP A 91 -20.55 -4.36 1.65
C ASP A 91 -20.95 -5.82 1.98
N SER A 92 -20.31 -6.37 3.02
CA SER A 92 -20.39 -7.79 3.38
C SER A 92 -20.69 -7.97 4.87
N GLY A 93 -20.99 -9.22 5.27
CA GLY A 93 -21.19 -9.60 6.66
C GLY A 93 -20.63 -10.99 6.94
N VAL A 94 -20.55 -11.35 8.23
CA VAL A 94 -20.13 -12.69 8.68
C VAL A 94 -21.21 -13.33 9.53
N GLN A 95 -21.38 -14.64 9.37
CA GLN A 95 -22.28 -15.43 10.23
C GLN A 95 -21.57 -15.91 11.50
N ARG A 96 -20.25 -16.04 11.44
CA ARG A 96 -19.40 -16.55 12.52
C ARG A 96 -18.05 -15.84 12.51
N PHE A 97 -17.52 -15.58 13.69
CA PHE A 97 -16.14 -15.14 13.91
C PHE A 97 -15.58 -15.87 15.14
N ALA A 98 -14.26 -15.94 15.25
CA ALA A 98 -13.58 -16.55 16.39
C ALA A 98 -12.80 -15.48 17.17
N LEU A 99 -12.72 -15.65 18.48
CA LEU A 99 -11.86 -14.88 19.37
C LEU A 99 -10.87 -15.86 19.99
N HIS A 100 -9.58 -15.56 19.87
CA HIS A 100 -8.51 -16.34 20.47
C HIS A 100 -7.96 -15.56 21.66
N LEU A 101 -7.94 -16.19 22.82
CA LEU A 101 -7.31 -15.67 24.04
C LEU A 101 -6.04 -16.47 24.28
N GLU A 102 -4.93 -15.76 24.44
CA GLU A 102 -3.61 -16.35 24.67
C GLU A 102 -3.04 -15.78 25.97
N HIS A 103 -2.30 -16.62 26.70
CA HIS A 103 -1.67 -16.31 27.98
C HIS A 103 -0.15 -16.26 27.82
#